data_AF-A0A964TL16-F1
#
_entry.id   AF-A0A964TL16-F1
#
_cell.length_a   1.000
_cell.length_b   1.000
_cell.length_c   1.000
_cell.angle_alpha   90.00
_cell.angle_beta   90.00
_cell.angle_gamma   90.00
#
_symmetry.space_group_name_H-M   'P 1'
#
loop_
_entity.id
_entity.type
_entity.pdbx_description
1 polymer ?
#
loop_
_entity_poly.entity_id
_entity_poly.type
_entity_poly.pdbx_seq_one_letter_code
_entity_poly.pdbx_strand_id
1 'polypeptide(L)'
;MPAHLSVVETDPLPGDEIRAFIERYEALEAQKKDLQDEMKEVMAEAKGRGYDTRVLRKIIAIRKRDKDDLAEEEAILDLYKQALGM
;
A
#
# COMPACT_ATOMS: atom_id res chain seq x y z
N MET A 1 -9.00 40.76 36.91
CA MET A 1 -9.23 39.50 36.17
C MET A 1 -8.97 39.77 34.69
N PRO A 2 -7.79 39.45 34.14
CA PRO A 2 -7.56 39.62 32.71
C PRO A 2 -8.20 38.44 31.95
N ALA A 3 -8.84 38.78 30.84
CA ALA A 3 -9.59 37.86 30.00
C ALA A 3 -8.71 36.72 29.48
N HIS A 4 -9.26 35.51 29.53
CA HIS A 4 -8.71 34.31 28.92
C HIS A 4 -8.66 34.56 27.40
N LEU A 5 -7.47 34.84 26.88
CA LEU A 5 -7.20 34.81 25.46
C LEU A 5 -7.32 33.34 25.05
N SER A 6 -8.46 32.96 24.47
CA SER A 6 -8.61 31.68 23.81
C SER A 6 -7.62 31.65 22.65
N VAL A 7 -6.61 30.80 22.76
CA VAL A 7 -5.79 30.38 21.63
C VAL A 7 -6.78 29.90 20.57
N VAL A 8 -6.91 30.66 19.50
CA VAL A 8 -7.55 30.16 18.28
C VAL A 8 -6.62 29.06 17.80
N GLU A 9 -7.02 27.81 18.02
CA GLU A 9 -6.44 26.68 17.30
C GLU A 9 -6.54 27.03 15.82
N THR A 10 -5.40 27.37 15.24
CA THR A 10 -5.27 27.56 13.81
C THR A 10 -5.41 26.16 13.20
N ASP A 11 -6.65 25.79 12.86
CA ASP A 11 -6.89 24.68 11.94
C ASP A 11 -5.95 24.89 10.74
N PRO A 12 -5.08 23.92 10.41
CA PRO A 12 -4.13 24.08 9.32
C PRO A 12 -4.91 24.47 8.07
N LEU A 13 -4.54 25.60 7.46
CA LEU A 13 -5.21 26.09 6.26
C LEU A 13 -5.22 24.98 5.19
N PRO A 14 -6.20 24.96 4.26
CA PRO A 14 -6.31 23.93 3.23
C PRO A 14 -5.02 23.65 2.44
N GLY A 15 -4.07 24.60 2.37
CA GLY A 15 -2.76 24.42 1.75
C GLY A 15 -1.77 23.57 2.55
N ASP A 16 -1.81 23.60 3.89
CA ASP A 16 -0.93 22.81 4.75
C ASP A 16 -1.35 21.33 4.76
N GLU A 17 -2.65 21.06 4.69
CA GLU A 17 -3.19 19.71 4.54
C GLU A 17 -2.81 19.10 3.19
N ILE A 18 -2.96 19.85 2.09
CA ILE A 18 -2.54 19.42 0.74
C ILE A 18 -1.04 19.13 0.71
N ARG A 19 -0.20 19.98 1.31
CA ARG A 19 1.25 19.74 1.40
C ARG A 19 1.56 18.45 2.16
N ALA A 20 0.90 18.21 3.29
CA ALA A 20 1.08 16.97 4.07
C ALA A 20 0.62 15.70 3.30
N PHE A 21 -0.37 15.79 2.41
CA PHE A 21 -0.73 14.69 1.51
C PHE A 21 0.32 14.46 0.43
N ILE A 22 0.83 15.52 -0.19
CA ILE A 22 1.88 15.44 -1.22
C ILE A 22 3.16 14.82 -0.65
N GLU A 23 3.64 15.32 0.48
CA GLU A 23 4.86 14.80 1.12
C GLU A 23 4.72 13.32 1.49
N ARG A 24 3.55 12.91 2.02
CA ARG A 24 3.28 11.50 2.29
C ARG A 24 3.27 10.66 1.01
N TYR A 25 2.67 11.16 -0.07
CA TYR A 25 2.63 10.46 -1.35
C TYR A 25 4.03 10.32 -1.96
N GLU A 26 4.83 11.39 -1.97
CA GLU A 26 6.21 11.37 -2.48
C GLU A 26 7.11 10.42 -1.66
N ALA A 27 6.94 10.38 -0.34
CA ALA A 27 7.63 9.42 0.51
C ALA A 27 7.24 7.97 0.17
N LEU A 28 5.95 7.70 -0.08
CA LEU A 28 5.48 6.38 -0.52
C LEU A 28 5.98 6.03 -1.92
N GLU A 29 6.08 7.00 -2.83
CA GLU A 29 6.62 6.80 -4.17
C GLU A 29 8.12 6.45 -4.13
N ALA A 30 8.89 7.13 -3.29
CA ALA A 30 10.29 6.81 -3.05
C ALA A 30 10.45 5.38 -2.49
N GLN A 31 9.69 5.02 -1.45
CA GLN A 31 9.69 3.66 -0.89
C GLN A 31 9.29 2.61 -1.92
N LYS A 32 8.28 2.89 -2.76
CA LYS A 32 7.87 1.99 -3.83
C LYS A 32 8.98 1.76 -4.84
N LYS A 33 9.75 2.80 -5.18
CA LYS A 33 10.90 2.70 -6.08
C LYS A 33 12.00 1.84 -5.48
N ASP A 34 12.35 2.07 -4.21
CA ASP A 34 13.37 1.30 -3.51
C ASP A 34 12.97 -0.19 -3.43
N LEU A 35 11.72 -0.48 -3.07
CA LEU A 35 11.16 -1.84 -3.09
C LEU A 35 11.19 -2.46 -4.49
N GLN A 36 10.89 -1.69 -5.54
CA GLN A 36 10.98 -2.20 -6.91
C GLN A 36 12.41 -2.57 -7.31
N ASP A 37 13.40 -1.82 -6.83
CA ASP A 37 14.80 -2.09 -7.12
C ASP A 37 15.29 -3.32 -6.35
N GLU A 38 14.94 -3.46 -5.05
CA GLU A 38 15.17 -4.70 -4.28
C GLU A 38 14.54 -5.94 -4.96
N MET A 39 13.31 -5.82 -5.45
CA MET A 39 12.64 -6.91 -6.19
C MET A 39 13.40 -7.31 -7.46
N LYS A 40 14.03 -6.35 -8.16
CA LYS A 40 14.86 -6.64 -9.34
C LYS A 40 16.14 -7.35 -8.94
N GLU A 41 16.77 -6.96 -7.84
CA GLU A 41 17.96 -7.62 -7.31
C GLU A 41 17.72 -9.08 -6.97
N VAL A 42 16.61 -9.40 -6.29
CA VAL A 42 16.21 -10.80 -6.00
C VAL A 42 16.05 -11.62 -7.28
N MET A 43 15.46 -11.02 -8.32
CA MET A 43 15.31 -11.68 -9.62
C MET A 43 16.66 -11.84 -10.35
N ALA A 44 17.56 -10.87 -10.22
CA ALA A 44 18.91 -10.93 -10.78
C ALA A 44 19.75 -11.99 -10.07
N GLU A 45 19.65 -12.11 -8.76
CA GLU A 45 20.30 -13.15 -7.97
C GLU A 45 19.78 -14.55 -8.34
N ALA A 46 18.46 -14.70 -8.45
CA ALA A 46 17.87 -15.96 -8.91
C ALA A 46 18.40 -16.35 -10.30
N LYS A 47 18.55 -15.39 -11.21
CA LYS A 47 19.15 -15.60 -12.53
C LYS A 47 20.63 -16.01 -12.42
N GLY A 48 21.41 -15.36 -11.56
CA GLY A 48 22.83 -15.68 -11.33
C GLY A 48 23.05 -17.08 -10.75
N ARG A 49 22.09 -17.58 -9.97
CA ARG A 49 22.05 -18.95 -9.43
C ARG A 49 21.56 -20.00 -10.45
N GLY A 50 21.15 -19.58 -11.65
CA GLY A 50 20.70 -20.46 -12.73
C GLY A 50 19.19 -20.74 -12.76
N TYR A 51 18.38 -20.03 -11.97
CA TYR A 51 16.91 -20.15 -12.03
C TYR A 51 16.31 -19.34 -13.17
N ASP A 52 15.23 -19.85 -13.78
CA ASP A 52 14.47 -19.11 -14.78
C ASP A 52 13.56 -18.07 -14.13
N THR A 53 13.97 -16.81 -14.21
CA THR A 53 13.19 -15.64 -13.75
C THR A 53 11.78 -15.55 -14.34
N ARG A 54 11.52 -16.08 -15.54
CA ARG A 54 10.17 -16.10 -16.13
C ARG A 54 9.25 -17.08 -15.40
N VAL A 55 9.77 -18.24 -15.05
CA VAL A 55 9.03 -19.25 -14.27
C VAL A 55 8.79 -18.75 -12.85
N LEU A 56 9.79 -18.14 -12.21
CA LEU A 56 9.63 -17.55 -10.87
C LEU A 56 8.59 -16.43 -10.86
N ARG A 57 8.56 -15.53 -11.85
CA ARG A 57 7.51 -14.51 -11.97
C ARG A 57 6.12 -15.13 -12.15
N LYS A 58 5.99 -16.21 -12.93
CA LYS A 58 4.71 -16.94 -13.07
C LYS A 58 4.27 -17.52 -11.73
N ILE A 59 5.16 -18.15 -10.97
CA ILE A 59 4.85 -18.72 -9.66
C ILE A 59 4.43 -17.61 -8.68
N ILE A 60 5.13 -16.47 -8.67
CA ILE A 60 4.76 -15.32 -7.85
C ILE A 60 3.38 -14.77 -8.26
N ALA A 61 3.12 -14.63 -9.56
CA ALA A 61 1.83 -14.16 -10.05
C ALA A 61 0.67 -15.10 -9.67
N ILE A 62 0.88 -16.42 -9.75
CA ILE A 62 -0.08 -17.43 -9.29
C ILE A 62 -0.31 -17.30 -7.78
N ARG A 63 0.76 -17.23 -6.98
CA ARG A 63 0.68 -17.08 -5.52
C ARG A 63 0.08 -15.76 -5.06
N LYS A 64 0.22 -14.70 -5.87
CA LYS A 64 -0.33 -13.37 -5.59
C LYS A 64 -1.82 -13.31 -5.92
N ARG A 65 -2.23 -13.84 -7.08
CA ARG A 65 -3.64 -14.01 -7.43
C ARG A 65 -4.39 -14.82 -6.37
N ASP A 66 -3.81 -15.91 -5.91
CA ASP A 66 -4.44 -16.74 -4.87
C ASP A 66 -4.82 -15.93 -3.62
N LYS A 67 -3.98 -15.01 -3.13
CA LYS A 67 -4.26 -14.27 -1.89
C LYS A 67 -5.06 -12.98 -2.06
N ASP A 68 -4.79 -12.22 -3.12
CA ASP A 68 -5.49 -10.95 -3.35
C ASP A 68 -6.90 -11.22 -3.92
N ASP A 69 -7.06 -12.22 -4.80
CA ASP A 69 -8.37 -12.63 -5.30
C ASP A 69 -9.18 -13.35 -4.21
N LEU A 70 -8.54 -14.19 -3.36
CA LEU A 70 -9.22 -14.77 -2.18
C LEU A 70 -9.67 -13.68 -1.19
N ALA A 71 -8.85 -12.66 -0.91
CA ALA A 71 -9.21 -11.64 0.06
C ALA A 71 -10.34 -10.72 -0.45
N GLU A 72 -10.35 -10.37 -1.74
CA GLU A 72 -11.47 -9.64 -2.34
C GLU A 72 -12.74 -10.50 -2.43
N GLU A 73 -12.63 -11.75 -2.88
CA GLU A 73 -13.77 -12.68 -2.90
C GLU A 73 -14.30 -12.93 -1.49
N GLU A 74 -13.44 -13.15 -0.49
CA GLU A 74 -13.83 -13.41 0.89
C GLU A 74 -14.46 -12.16 1.53
N ALA A 75 -13.96 -10.95 1.25
CA ALA A 75 -14.59 -9.70 1.70
C ALA A 75 -15.97 -9.47 1.06
N ILE A 76 -16.10 -9.75 -0.25
CA ILE A 76 -17.38 -9.64 -0.97
C ILE A 76 -18.37 -10.72 -0.49
N LEU A 77 -17.87 -11.93 -0.25
CA LEU A 77 -18.66 -13.08 0.18
C LEU A 77 -19.11 -12.95 1.64
N ASP A 78 -18.28 -12.38 2.52
CA ASP A 78 -18.68 -12.00 3.87
C ASP A 78 -19.73 -10.88 3.88
N LEU A 79 -19.62 -9.90 2.97
CA LEU A 79 -20.65 -8.87 2.81
C LEU A 79 -22.00 -9.48 2.40
N TYR A 80 -22.00 -10.46 1.48
CA TYR A 80 -23.22 -11.16 1.07
C TYR A 80 -23.76 -12.09 2.16
N LYS A 81 -22.91 -12.77 2.93
CA LYS A 81 -23.33 -13.60 4.07
C LYS A 81 -23.97 -12.76 5.17
N GLN A 82 -23.36 -11.63 5.53
CA GLN A 82 -23.94 -10.67 6.47
C GLN A 82 -25.31 -10.16 5.98
N ALA A 83 -25.44 -9.84 4.69
CA ALA A 83 -26.70 -9.38 4.11
C ALA A 83 -27.79 -10.48 4.11
N LEU A 84 -27.39 -11.76 4.08
CA LEU A 84 -28.29 -12.92 4.14
C LEU A 84 -28.52 -13.43 5.57
N GLY A 85 -27.86 -12.86 6.59
CA GLY A 85 -27.98 -13.25 7.99
C GLY A 85 -27.34 -14.61 8.31
N MET A 86 -26.28 -14.98 7.60
CA MET A 86 -25.49 -16.21 7.79
C MET A 86 -24.17 -15.94 8.52
#